data_AF-A0A4R9LA50-F1
#
_entry.id   AF-A0A4R9LA50-F1
#
_cell.length_a   1.000
_cell.length_b   1.000
_cell.length_c   1.000
_cell.angle_alpha   90.00
_cell.angle_beta   90.00
_cell.angle_gamma   90.00
#
_symmetry.space_group_name_H-M   'P 1'
#
loop_
_entity.id
_entity.type
_entity.pdbx_description
1 polymer ?
#
loop_
_entity_poly.entity_id
_entity_poly.type
_entity_poly.pdbx_seq_one_letter_code
_entity_poly.pdbx_strand_id
1 'polypeptide(L)'
;MVGIWGAESSLFLYILVFSTFFVFALPMFLVPLRWAAVLGWEIPSQGNLSIYYGRCLASVMSVLCYMGFVAAGNREVQPFYFNILLGCFGLMVIVHAYGGIRRIQPLSETIETGFWLILFFCGLFFYPI
;
A
#
# COMPACT_ATOMS: atom_id res chain seq x y z
N MET A 1 -17.71 -5.86 -5.78
CA MET A 1 -18.00 -5.01 -4.61
C MET A 1 -18.95 -5.81 -3.74
N VAL A 2 -18.49 -6.28 -2.57
CA VAL A 2 -19.24 -7.26 -1.74
C VAL A 2 -19.97 -6.55 -0.60
N GLY A 3 -19.30 -5.62 0.08
CA GLY A 3 -19.96 -4.66 0.99
C GLY A 3 -20.57 -5.23 2.27
N ILE A 4 -20.20 -6.46 2.68
CA ILE A 4 -20.66 -7.07 3.94
C ILE A 4 -20.41 -6.16 5.16
N TRP A 5 -19.33 -5.37 5.12
CA TRP A 5 -18.96 -4.39 6.15
C TRP A 5 -18.95 -2.95 5.61
N GLY A 6 -19.76 -2.65 4.60
CA GLY A 6 -19.79 -1.33 3.95
C GLY A 6 -20.16 -0.17 4.89
N ALA A 7 -20.86 -0.44 6.01
CA ALA A 7 -21.13 0.54 7.06
C ALA A 7 -19.84 1.06 7.72
N GLU A 8 -18.81 0.24 7.80
CA GLU A 8 -17.52 0.55 8.44
C GLU A 8 -16.44 1.04 7.45
N SER A 9 -16.84 1.30 6.20
CA SER A 9 -15.96 1.77 5.11
C SER A 9 -15.12 3.00 5.49
N SER A 10 -15.73 4.00 6.14
CA SER A 10 -15.02 5.18 6.63
C SER A 10 -13.93 4.83 7.65
N LEU A 11 -14.27 4.03 8.67
CA LEU A 11 -13.32 3.63 9.71
C LEU A 11 -12.17 2.79 9.11
N PHE A 12 -12.51 1.86 8.22
CA PHE A 12 -11.54 1.07 7.47
C PHE A 12 -10.57 1.97 6.71
N LEU A 13 -11.06 2.97 5.96
CA LEU A 13 -10.20 3.89 5.22
C LEU A 13 -9.31 4.71 6.15
N TYR A 14 -9.85 5.28 7.24
CA TYR A 14 -9.04 6.04 8.19
C TYR A 14 -7.87 5.22 8.75
N ILE A 15 -8.15 3.99 9.22
CA ILE A 15 -7.12 3.11 9.77
C ILE A 15 -6.09 2.73 8.70
N LEU A 16 -6.57 2.34 7.52
CA LEU A 16 -5.72 1.91 6.41
C LEU A 16 -4.76 3.02 5.97
N VAL A 17 -5.27 4.22 5.67
CA VAL A 17 -4.44 5.30 5.14
C VAL A 17 -3.53 5.92 6.18
N PHE A 18 -3.99 6.01 7.44
CA PHE A 18 -3.16 6.45 8.55
C PHE A 18 -1.98 5.50 8.75
N SER A 19 -2.26 4.19 8.83
CA SER A 19 -1.21 3.18 9.02
C SER A 19 -0.27 3.13 7.83
N THR A 20 -0.79 3.17 6.60
CA THR A 20 0.01 3.17 5.36
C THR A 20 0.94 4.38 5.30
N PHE A 21 0.44 5.56 5.68
CA PHE A 21 1.25 6.78 5.68
C PHE A 21 2.43 6.66 6.65
N PHE A 22 2.17 6.34 7.91
CA PHE A 22 3.22 6.34 8.93
C PHE A 22 4.18 5.15 8.83
N VAL A 23 3.69 3.98 8.42
CA VAL A 23 4.51 2.75 8.34
C VAL A 23 5.26 2.66 7.02
N PHE A 24 4.68 3.11 5.90
CA PHE A 24 5.29 2.94 4.59
C PHE A 24 5.66 4.27 3.93
N ALA A 25 4.72 5.21 3.77
CA ALA A 25 4.95 6.39 2.92
C ALA A 25 6.01 7.31 3.51
N LEU A 26 5.87 7.64 4.78
CA LEU A 26 6.78 8.54 5.49
C LEU A 26 8.22 8.01 5.58
N PRO A 27 8.48 6.77 6.06
CA PRO A 27 9.85 6.27 6.14
C PRO A 27 10.48 6.06 4.76
N MET A 28 9.71 5.61 3.76
CA MET A 28 10.20 5.46 2.38
C MET A 28 10.54 6.82 1.74
N PHE A 29 9.82 7.89 2.08
CA PHE A 29 10.12 9.23 1.60
C PHE A 29 11.40 9.81 2.25
N LEU A 30 11.52 9.68 3.57
CA LEU A 30 12.63 10.29 4.31
C LEU A 30 13.93 9.51 4.16
N VAL A 31 13.88 8.19 4.37
CA VAL A 31 15.06 7.31 4.52
C VAL A 31 14.89 5.97 3.78
N PRO A 32 14.66 5.97 2.45
CA PRO A 32 14.24 4.78 1.68
C PRO A 32 15.14 3.56 1.87
N LEU A 33 16.47 3.73 1.83
CA LEU A 33 17.39 2.59 1.96
C LEU A 33 17.43 2.02 3.39
N ARG A 34 17.28 2.86 4.43
CA ARG A 34 17.20 2.36 5.81
C ARG A 34 15.91 1.60 6.02
N TRP A 35 14.81 2.09 5.46
CA TRP A 35 13.53 1.40 5.50
C TRP A 35 13.58 0.05 4.75
N ALA A 36 14.16 0.03 3.55
CA ALA A 36 14.38 -1.21 2.80
C ALA A 36 15.23 -2.23 3.59
N ALA A 37 16.26 -1.77 4.32
CA ALA A 37 17.07 -2.65 5.17
C ALA A 37 16.27 -3.26 6.33
N VAL A 38 15.32 -2.52 6.93
CA VAL A 38 14.40 -3.05 7.95
C VAL A 38 13.52 -4.16 7.38
N LEU A 39 13.11 -4.01 6.11
CA LEU A 39 12.39 -5.05 5.37
C LEU A 39 13.32 -6.17 4.87
N GLY A 40 14.60 -6.19 5.25
CA GLY A 40 15.52 -7.28 4.92
C GLY A 40 16.12 -7.21 3.52
N TRP A 41 16.01 -6.09 2.81
CA TRP A 41 16.71 -5.89 1.54
C TRP A 41 18.21 -5.70 1.76
N GLU A 42 19.01 -6.32 0.89
CA GLU A 42 20.43 -6.01 0.77
C GLU A 42 20.63 -4.63 0.13
N ILE A 43 21.44 -3.79 0.76
CA ILE A 43 21.62 -2.40 0.30
C ILE A 43 22.79 -2.33 -0.69
N PRO A 44 22.56 -1.84 -1.92
CA PRO A 44 23.60 -1.74 -2.92
C PRO A 44 24.64 -0.67 -2.55
N SER A 45 25.87 -0.83 -3.05
CA SER A 45 26.94 0.16 -2.86
C SER A 45 26.63 1.50 -3.52
N GLN A 46 25.87 1.50 -4.63
CA GLN A 46 25.37 2.68 -5.33
C GLN A 46 23.85 2.81 -5.13
N GLY A 47 23.42 3.73 -4.29
CA GLY A 47 22.02 3.85 -3.84
C GLY A 47 21.18 4.93 -4.54
N ASN A 48 21.76 5.79 -5.37
CA ASN A 48 21.10 7.01 -5.86
C ASN A 48 19.79 6.71 -6.63
N LEU A 49 19.79 5.71 -7.51
CA LEU A 49 18.61 5.35 -8.29
C LEU A 49 17.49 4.82 -7.38
N SER A 50 17.81 3.94 -6.44
CA SER A 50 16.85 3.38 -5.49
C SER A 50 16.29 4.44 -4.53
N ILE A 51 17.12 5.40 -4.10
CA ILE A 51 16.66 6.55 -3.30
C ILE A 51 15.69 7.40 -4.12
N TYR A 52 16.03 7.69 -5.38
CA TYR A 52 15.18 8.49 -6.26
C TYR A 52 13.83 7.81 -6.50
N TYR A 53 13.83 6.55 -6.93
CA TYR A 53 12.58 5.81 -7.16
C TYR A 53 11.76 5.60 -5.88
N GLY A 54 12.40 5.28 -4.76
CA GLY A 54 11.73 5.14 -3.46
C GLY A 54 11.01 6.43 -3.06
N ARG A 55 11.64 7.59 -3.23
CA ARG A 55 11.02 8.89 -2.95
C ARG A 55 9.88 9.22 -3.91
N CYS A 56 10.02 8.92 -5.20
CA CYS A 56 8.94 9.11 -6.17
C CYS A 56 7.70 8.27 -5.80
N LEU A 57 7.90 6.99 -5.51
CA LEU A 57 6.81 6.10 -5.08
C LEU A 57 6.18 6.57 -3.78
N ALA A 58 6.99 6.94 -2.79
CA ALA A 58 6.52 7.44 -1.50
C ALA A 58 5.74 8.77 -1.62
N SER A 59 6.11 9.63 -2.57
CA SER A 59 5.39 10.87 -2.86
C SER A 59 3.98 10.59 -3.37
N VAL A 60 3.86 9.68 -4.36
CA VAL A 60 2.56 9.25 -4.88
C VAL A 60 1.72 8.59 -3.79
N MET A 61 2.33 7.71 -3.00
CA MET A 61 1.66 7.04 -1.89
C MET A 61 1.19 8.02 -0.81
N SER A 62 1.97 9.08 -0.52
CA SER A 62 1.59 10.13 0.42
C SER A 62 0.34 10.88 -0.04
N VAL A 63 0.27 11.23 -1.33
CA VAL A 63 -0.93 11.86 -1.92
C VAL A 63 -2.11 10.89 -1.89
N LEU A 64 -1.91 9.62 -2.23
CA LEU A 64 -2.97 8.61 -2.12
C LEU A 64 -3.49 8.49 -0.69
N CYS A 65 -2.62 8.50 0.34
CA CYS A 65 -3.04 8.47 1.73
C CYS A 65 -3.86 9.71 2.12
N TYR A 66 -3.43 10.90 1.70
CA TYR A 66 -4.19 12.14 1.92
C TYR A 66 -5.57 12.09 1.25
N MET A 67 -5.64 11.71 -0.02
CA MET A 67 -6.89 11.60 -0.75
C MET A 67 -7.82 10.55 -0.14
N GLY A 68 -7.27 9.46 0.39
CA GLY A 68 -8.03 8.45 1.10
C GLY A 68 -8.53 8.89 2.46
N PHE A 69 -7.78 9.73 3.16
CA PHE A 69 -8.24 10.37 4.39
C PHE A 69 -9.43 11.31 4.11
N VAL A 70 -9.36 12.08 3.01
CA VAL A 70 -10.49 12.89 2.53
C VAL A 70 -11.69 12.01 2.16
N ALA A 71 -11.45 10.92 1.42
CA ALA A 71 -12.52 9.99 1.03
C ALA A 71 -13.16 9.28 2.24
N ALA A 72 -12.39 8.96 3.28
CA ALA A 72 -12.91 8.38 4.51
C ALA A 72 -14.01 9.25 5.15
N GLY A 73 -13.88 10.58 5.06
CA GLY A 73 -14.86 11.54 5.55
C GLY A 73 -16.01 11.88 4.58
N ASN A 74 -15.97 11.40 3.34
CA ASN A 74 -16.98 11.72 2.33
C ASN A 74 -17.43 10.45 1.58
N ARG A 75 -18.61 9.93 1.95
CA ARG A 75 -19.15 8.67 1.42
C ARG A 75 -19.44 8.70 -0.08
N GLU A 76 -19.69 9.87 -0.67
CA GLU A 76 -19.98 9.99 -2.11
C GLU A 76 -18.75 9.64 -2.97
N VAL A 77 -17.54 9.95 -2.50
CA VAL A 77 -16.29 9.71 -3.24
C VAL A 77 -15.62 8.39 -2.88
N GLN A 78 -16.06 7.70 -1.82
CA GLN A 78 -15.46 6.44 -1.40
C GLN A 78 -15.49 5.35 -2.47
N PRO A 79 -16.58 5.11 -3.22
CA PRO A 79 -16.58 4.10 -4.28
C PRO A 79 -15.43 4.29 -5.27
N PHE A 80 -15.18 5.54 -5.68
CA PHE A 80 -14.06 5.86 -6.57
C PHE A 80 -12.70 5.56 -5.92
N TYR A 81 -12.51 5.94 -4.65
CA TYR A 81 -11.26 5.67 -3.95
C TYR A 81 -11.03 4.17 -3.68
N PHE A 82 -12.08 3.41 -3.35
CA PHE A 82 -12.00 1.95 -3.21
C PHE A 82 -11.59 1.26 -4.53
N ASN A 83 -12.04 1.76 -5.68
CA ASN A 83 -11.59 1.25 -6.98
C ASN A 83 -10.09 1.48 -7.20
N ILE A 84 -9.57 2.65 -6.79
CA ILE A 84 -8.13 2.93 -6.81
C ILE A 84 -7.40 1.93 -5.90
N LEU A 85 -7.86 1.75 -4.65
CA LEU A 85 -7.24 0.82 -3.71
C LEU A 85 -7.22 -0.62 -4.22
N LEU A 86 -8.34 -1.12 -4.75
CA LEU A 86 -8.42 -2.46 -5.32
C LEU A 86 -7.46 -2.63 -6.50
N GLY A 87 -7.33 -1.62 -7.35
CA GLY A 87 -6.33 -1.59 -8.42
C GLY A 87 -4.90 -1.66 -7.87
N CYS A 88 -4.57 -0.83 -6.87
CA CYS A 88 -3.28 -0.84 -6.20
C CYS A 88 -2.99 -2.22 -5.57
N PHE A 89 -3.89 -2.76 -4.75
CA PHE A 89 -3.70 -4.04 -4.07
C PHE A 89 -3.54 -5.20 -5.07
N GLY A 90 -4.36 -5.24 -6.12
CA GLY A 90 -4.25 -6.25 -7.16
C GLY A 90 -2.89 -6.19 -7.88
N LEU A 91 -2.41 -5.00 -8.23
CA LEU A 91 -1.10 -4.82 -8.84
C LEU A 91 0.05 -5.16 -7.87
N MET A 92 -0.08 -4.83 -6.59
CA MET A 92 0.91 -5.20 -5.58
C MET A 92 1.01 -6.72 -5.41
N VAL A 93 -0.11 -7.45 -5.42
CA VAL A 93 -0.08 -8.93 -5.45
C VAL A 93 0.74 -9.42 -6.64
N ILE A 94 0.55 -8.85 -7.84
CA ILE A 94 1.29 -9.24 -9.05
C ILE A 94 2.79 -8.96 -8.90
N VAL A 95 3.17 -7.77 -8.45
CA VAL A 95 4.57 -7.36 -8.28
C VAL A 95 5.29 -8.24 -7.25
N HIS A 96 4.68 -8.47 -6.09
CA HIS A 96 5.27 -9.30 -5.03
C HIS A 96 5.30 -10.78 -5.41
N ALA A 97 4.28 -11.29 -6.09
CA ALA A 97 4.31 -12.66 -6.61
C ALA A 97 5.44 -12.83 -7.64
N TYR A 98 5.62 -11.87 -8.55
CA TYR A 98 6.73 -11.89 -9.50
C TYR A 98 8.08 -11.93 -8.79
N GLY A 99 8.30 -11.04 -7.81
CA GLY A 99 9.55 -11.00 -7.06
C GLY A 99 9.82 -12.27 -6.26
N GLY A 100 8.79 -12.85 -5.63
CA GLY A 100 8.88 -14.11 -4.88
C GLY A 100 9.18 -15.31 -5.78
N ILE A 101 8.51 -15.43 -6.92
CA ILE A 101 8.74 -16.50 -7.91
C ILE A 101 10.17 -16.42 -8.46
N ARG A 102 10.66 -15.20 -8.72
CA ARG A 102 12.03 -14.95 -9.21
C ARG A 102 13.08 -15.02 -8.11
N ARG A 103 12.69 -15.10 -6.83
CA ARG A 103 13.57 -15.09 -5.66
C ARG A 103 14.51 -13.88 -5.63
N ILE A 104 13.99 -12.71 -6.01
CA ILE A 104 14.74 -11.44 -6.05
C ILE A 104 14.36 -10.48 -4.92
N GLN A 105 13.52 -10.92 -3.99
CA GLN A 105 13.05 -10.14 -2.84
C GLN A 105 13.23 -10.94 -1.55
N PRO A 106 13.40 -10.27 -0.40
CA PRO A 106 13.49 -10.95 0.90
C PRO A 106 12.19 -11.66 1.30
N LEU A 107 12.27 -12.47 2.37
CA LEU A 107 11.13 -13.26 2.85
C LEU A 107 9.95 -12.37 3.28
N SER A 108 10.22 -11.24 3.92
CA SER A 108 9.25 -10.19 4.28
C SER A 108 8.35 -9.82 3.10
N GLU A 109 8.95 -9.43 1.97
CA GLU A 109 8.26 -9.02 0.74
C GLU A 109 7.48 -10.19 0.11
N THR A 110 7.96 -11.42 0.29
CA THR A 110 7.23 -12.62 -0.15
C THR A 110 5.98 -12.84 0.69
N ILE A 111 6.08 -12.69 2.01
CA ILE A 111 4.95 -12.72 2.95
C ILE A 111 3.96 -11.61 2.61
N GLU A 112 4.44 -10.43 2.19
CA GLU A 112 3.59 -9.31 1.80
C GLU A 112 2.63 -9.65 0.64
N THR A 113 2.92 -10.64 -0.21
CA THR A 113 1.94 -11.14 -1.21
C THR A 113 0.62 -11.54 -0.54
N GLY A 114 0.69 -12.25 0.58
CA GLY A 114 -0.48 -12.65 1.36
C GLY A 114 -1.16 -11.46 2.03
N PHE A 115 -0.39 -10.50 2.53
CA PHE A 115 -0.90 -9.24 3.07
C PHE A 115 -1.69 -8.44 2.03
N TRP A 116 -1.16 -8.29 0.81
CA TRP A 116 -1.86 -7.60 -0.28
C TRP A 116 -3.14 -8.33 -0.71
N LEU A 117 -3.14 -9.66 -0.72
CA LEU A 117 -4.36 -10.45 -0.95
C LEU A 117 -5.41 -10.20 0.13
N ILE A 118 -5.01 -10.19 1.41
CA ILE A 118 -5.92 -9.87 2.52
C ILE A 118 -6.50 -8.47 2.34
N LEU A 119 -5.67 -7.46 2.05
CA LEU A 119 -6.15 -6.10 1.81
C LEU A 119 -7.09 -5.99 0.61
N PHE A 120 -6.84 -6.74 -0.47
CA PHE A 120 -7.75 -6.81 -1.62
C PHE A 120 -9.14 -7.32 -1.21
N PHE A 121 -9.20 -8.43 -0.47
CA PHE A 121 -10.49 -8.96 0.02
C PHE A 121 -11.14 -8.04 1.05
N CYS A 122 -10.37 -7.44 1.97
CA CYS A 122 -10.89 -6.39 2.86
C CYS A 122 -11.50 -5.24 2.04
N GLY A 123 -10.83 -4.75 1.00
CA GLY A 123 -11.37 -3.73 0.10
C GLY A 123 -12.70 -4.15 -0.54
N LEU A 124 -12.87 -5.43 -0.89
CA LEU A 124 -14.14 -5.96 -1.39
C LEU A 124 -15.23 -6.01 -0.31
N PHE A 125 -14.90 -6.44 0.91
CA PHE A 125 -15.85 -6.61 2.02
C PHE A 125 -16.28 -5.27 2.65
N PHE A 126 -15.36 -4.31 2.78
CA PHE A 126 -15.63 -2.96 3.29
C PHE A 126 -16.11 -1.99 2.20
N TYR A 127 -16.30 -2.47 0.96
CA TYR A 127 -16.73 -1.62 -0.13
C TYR A 127 -18.06 -0.89 0.21
N PRO A 128 -18.16 0.43 0.00
CA PRO A 128 -19.35 1.23 0.33
C PRO A 128 -20.44 1.05 -0.72
N ILE A 129 -21.30 0.05 -0.52
CA ILE A 129 -22.56 -0.15 -1.25
C ILE A 129 -23.70 0.48 -0.45
#